data_AF-A0A7X1HR31-F1
#
_entry.id   AF-A0A7X1HR31-F1
#
_cell.length_a   1.000
_cell.length_b   1.000
_cell.length_c   1.000
_cell.angle_alpha   90.00
_cell.angle_beta   90.00
_cell.angle_gamma   90.00
#
_symmetry.space_group_name_H-M   'P 1'
#
loop_
_entity.id
_entity.type
_entity.pdbx_description
1 polymer ?
#
loop_
_entity_poly.entity_id
_entity_poly.type
_entity_poly.pdbx_seq_one_letter_code
_entity_poly.pdbx_strand_id
1 'polypeptide(L)'
;MNKRSKGKIYEEKGKEYLENIGVKVLAMNYQGSFGEIDIIGYDETTLVFFEVKYRKNLSFGMPQEAIDKKKMKKIYITAKEFIRRNRLENEKIRFDAVVFLGEKIEWIKNIFWGDELGL
;
A
#
# COMPACT_ATOMS: atom_id res chain seq x y z
N MET A 1 18.60 -14.28 -5.75
CA MET A 1 17.85 -13.35 -4.88
C MET A 1 16.50 -13.98 -4.53
N ASN A 2 16.15 -14.10 -3.24
CA ASN A 2 14.87 -14.70 -2.84
C ASN A 2 13.73 -13.67 -2.99
N LYS A 3 12.46 -14.12 -2.99
CA LYS A 3 11.30 -13.23 -3.19
C LYS A 3 11.24 -12.10 -2.15
N ARG A 4 11.66 -12.38 -0.91
CA ARG A 4 11.61 -11.43 0.21
C ARG A 4 12.64 -10.31 0.09
N SER A 5 13.88 -10.62 -0.29
CA SER A 5 14.90 -9.60 -0.52
C SER A 5 14.59 -8.76 -1.76
N LYS A 6 13.94 -9.35 -2.77
CA LYS A 6 13.39 -8.59 -3.88
C LYS A 6 12.29 -7.62 -3.44
N GLY A 7 11.34 -8.06 -2.60
CA GLY A 7 10.26 -7.21 -2.07
C GLY A 7 10.80 -5.95 -1.38
N LYS A 8 11.71 -6.13 -0.43
CA LYS A 8 12.36 -5.02 0.28
C LYS A 8 12.99 -3.97 -0.63
N ILE A 9 13.65 -4.39 -1.71
CA ILE A 9 14.27 -3.44 -2.66
C ILE A 9 13.20 -2.56 -3.32
N TYR A 10 12.04 -3.12 -3.69
CA TYR A 10 10.97 -2.35 -4.30
C TYR A 10 10.20 -1.50 -3.28
N GLU A 11 10.09 -1.96 -2.03
CA GLU A 11 9.53 -1.16 -0.94
C GLU A 11 10.38 0.10 -0.67
N GLU A 12 11.71 -0.04 -0.59
CA GLU A 12 12.63 1.10 -0.45
C GLU A 12 12.53 2.06 -1.64
N LYS A 13 12.56 1.53 -2.88
CA LYS A 13 12.35 2.36 -4.08
C LYS A 13 10.98 3.05 -4.08
N GLY A 14 9.95 2.37 -3.58
CA GLY A 14 8.59 2.91 -3.48
C GLY A 14 8.54 4.06 -2.49
N LYS A 15 9.20 3.90 -1.34
CA LYS A 15 9.37 4.95 -0.34
C LYS A 15 10.09 6.16 -0.91
N GLU A 16 11.26 5.97 -1.53
CA GLU A 16 12.02 7.06 -2.15
C GLU A 16 11.19 7.82 -3.19
N TYR A 17 10.46 7.09 -4.05
CA TYR A 17 9.57 7.71 -5.02
C TYR A 17 8.46 8.53 -4.37
N LEU A 18 7.79 7.98 -3.35
CA LEU A 18 6.71 8.65 -2.62
C LEU A 18 7.22 9.91 -1.90
N GLU A 19 8.37 9.85 -1.24
CA GLU A 19 8.99 10.99 -0.58
C GLU A 19 9.34 12.10 -1.58
N ASN A 20 9.90 11.74 -2.75
CA ASN A 20 10.25 12.69 -3.80
C ASN A 20 9.04 13.46 -4.37
N ILE A 21 7.84 12.87 -4.30
CA ILE A 21 6.60 13.51 -4.77
C ILE A 21 5.77 14.10 -3.62
N GLY A 22 6.34 14.20 -2.42
CA GLY A 22 5.77 14.95 -1.30
C GLY A 22 5.01 14.11 -0.25
N VAL A 23 5.01 12.78 -0.36
CA VAL A 23 4.42 11.93 0.67
C VAL A 23 5.33 11.87 1.89
N LYS A 24 4.78 12.17 3.07
CA LYS A 24 5.49 12.00 4.34
C LYS A 24 5.35 10.57 4.83
N VAL A 25 6.37 9.74 4.62
CA VAL A 25 6.36 8.35 5.09
C VAL A 25 6.44 8.30 6.62
N LEU A 26 5.59 7.47 7.23
CA LEU A 26 5.49 7.24 8.68
C LEU A 26 6.07 5.88 9.08
N ALA A 27 5.81 4.85 8.28
CA ALA A 27 6.23 3.49 8.55
C ALA A 27 6.40 2.71 7.26
N MET A 28 7.27 1.70 7.31
CA MET A 28 7.44 0.70 6.26
C MET A 28 7.37 -0.69 6.87
N ASN A 29 6.97 -1.68 6.07
CA ASN A 29 6.91 -3.08 6.46
C ASN A 29 6.11 -3.29 7.77
N TYR A 30 4.99 -2.59 7.93
CA TYR A 30 4.20 -2.65 9.16
C TYR A 30 3.52 -4.02 9.28
N GLN A 31 3.78 -4.72 10.37
CA GLN A 31 3.15 -6.01 10.68
C GLN A 31 2.01 -5.81 11.67
N GLY A 32 0.79 -6.11 11.24
CA GLY A 32 -0.36 -6.23 12.12
C GLY A 32 -0.74 -7.68 12.37
N SER A 33 -1.83 -7.86 13.11
CA SER A 33 -2.29 -9.18 13.55
C SER A 33 -2.85 -10.03 12.40
N PHE A 34 -3.28 -9.41 11.29
CA PHE A 34 -3.97 -10.07 10.18
C PHE A 34 -3.21 -10.04 8.85
N GLY A 35 -2.14 -9.25 8.77
CA GLY A 35 -1.37 -9.04 7.56
C GLY A 35 -0.35 -7.93 7.71
N GLU A 36 0.23 -7.53 6.59
CA GLU A 36 1.26 -6.49 6.50
C GLU A 36 0.80 -5.34 5.61
N ILE A 37 1.40 -4.17 5.82
CA ILE A 37 1.25 -2.99 4.97
C ILE A 37 2.66 -2.52 4.61
N ASP A 38 2.93 -2.38 3.31
CA ASP A 38 4.28 -2.14 2.80
C ASP A 38 4.77 -0.74 3.19
N ILE A 39 3.95 0.29 2.99
CA ILE A 39 4.27 1.68 3.35
C ILE A 39 3.02 2.37 3.92
N ILE A 40 3.21 3.18 4.95
CA ILE A 40 2.18 4.05 5.54
C ILE A 40 2.72 5.48 5.52
N GLY A 41 1.95 6.43 5.01
CA GLY A 41 2.40 7.83 4.90
C GLY A 41 1.24 8.81 4.77
N TYR A 42 1.56 10.10 4.78
CA TYR A 42 0.60 11.17 4.49
C TYR A 42 0.78 11.73 3.08
N ASP A 43 -0.28 11.70 2.29
CA ASP A 43 -0.48 12.54 1.10
C ASP A 43 -1.26 13.78 1.54
N GLU A 44 -0.55 14.90 1.74
CA GLU A 44 -1.08 16.11 2.39
C GLU A 44 -1.71 15.80 3.76
N THR A 45 -3.05 15.85 3.86
CA THR A 45 -3.81 15.59 5.10
C THR A 45 -4.50 14.23 5.10
N THR A 46 -4.10 13.32 4.22
CA THR A 46 -4.73 12.00 4.05
C THR A 46 -3.74 10.92 4.45
N LEU A 47 -4.11 10.09 5.43
CA LEU A 47 -3.36 8.91 5.82
C LEU A 47 -3.54 7.83 4.76
N VAL A 48 -2.45 7.48 4.09
CA VAL A 48 -2.44 6.52 2.99
C VAL A 48 -1.71 5.25 3.39
N PHE A 49 -2.37 4.12 3.13
CA PHE A 49 -1.81 2.78 3.24
C PHE A 49 -1.47 2.27 1.84
N PHE A 50 -0.18 2.13 1.54
CA PHE A 50 0.30 1.74 0.23
C PHE A 50 0.68 0.26 0.19
N GLU A 51 0.28 -0.40 -0.89
CA GLU A 51 0.80 -1.70 -1.31
C GLU A 51 1.81 -1.50 -2.46
N VAL A 52 2.97 -2.14 -2.38
CA VAL A 52 4.03 -2.08 -3.38
C VAL A 52 4.02 -3.34 -4.24
N LYS A 53 3.91 -3.16 -5.56
CA LYS A 53 3.89 -4.27 -6.52
C LYS A 53 4.99 -4.12 -7.56
N TYR A 54 5.65 -5.23 -7.86
CA TYR A 54 6.55 -5.32 -9.00
C TYR A 54 6.03 -6.32 -10.03
N ARG A 55 5.94 -5.88 -11.29
CA ARG A 55 5.54 -6.71 -12.43
C ARG A 55 6.63 -6.69 -13.50
N LYS A 56 6.89 -7.87 -14.09
CA LYS A 56 7.82 -8.00 -15.23
C LYS A 56 7.15 -7.68 -16.57
N ASN A 57 5.88 -8.04 -16.75
CA ASN A 57 5.14 -7.91 -18.01
C ASN A 57 3.75 -7.27 -17.76
N LEU A 58 3.20 -6.59 -18.78
CA LEU A 58 1.87 -5.95 -18.82
C LEU A 58 0.68 -6.91 -18.85
N SER A 59 0.90 -8.23 -18.93
CA SER A 59 -0.10 -9.21 -19.37
C SER A 59 -1.17 -9.61 -18.34
N PHE A 60 -1.36 -8.85 -17.27
CA PHE A 60 -2.43 -9.08 -16.29
C PHE A 60 -3.07 -7.75 -15.90
N GLY A 61 -4.40 -7.76 -15.95
CA GLY A 61 -5.43 -6.82 -15.48
C GLY A 61 -5.09 -5.52 -14.74
N MET A 62 -6.09 -4.65 -14.70
CA MET A 62 -6.05 -3.36 -14.00
C MET A 62 -5.55 -3.53 -12.55
N PRO A 63 -4.92 -2.51 -11.93
CA PRO A 63 -4.42 -2.61 -10.56
C PRO A 63 -5.44 -3.13 -9.54
N GLN A 64 -6.73 -2.79 -9.71
CA GLN A 64 -7.83 -3.31 -8.88
C GLN A 64 -8.03 -4.83 -9.04
N GLU A 65 -7.79 -5.39 -10.23
CA GLU A 65 -7.91 -6.83 -10.52
C GLU A 65 -6.74 -7.65 -9.96
N ALA A 66 -5.66 -6.99 -9.53
CA ALA A 66 -4.43 -7.66 -9.11
C ALA A 66 -4.22 -7.78 -7.60
N ILE A 67 -5.11 -7.22 -6.80
CA ILE A 67 -5.14 -7.45 -5.35
C ILE A 67 -6.39 -8.27 -5.07
N ASP A 68 -6.22 -9.53 -4.69
CA ASP A 68 -7.38 -10.36 -4.39
C ASP A 68 -8.18 -9.78 -3.20
N LYS A 69 -9.49 -10.06 -3.15
CA LYS A 69 -10.39 -9.57 -2.09
C LYS A 69 -9.93 -9.99 -0.69
N LYS A 70 -9.24 -11.13 -0.56
CA LYS A 70 -8.71 -11.63 0.71
C LYS A 70 -7.54 -10.77 1.19
N LYS A 71 -6.68 -10.29 0.28
CA LYS A 71 -5.57 -9.39 0.57
C LYS A 71 -6.09 -7.99 0.88
N MET A 72 -7.06 -7.47 0.14
CA MET A 72 -7.72 -6.19 0.48
C MET A 72 -8.31 -6.23 1.90
N LYS A 73 -9.04 -7.30 2.25
CA LYS A 73 -9.59 -7.51 3.61
C LYS A 73 -8.51 -7.52 4.69
N LYS A 74 -7.38 -8.18 4.45
CA LYS A 74 -6.25 -8.20 5.39
C LYS A 74 -5.63 -6.81 5.57
N ILE A 75 -5.33 -6.11 4.48
CA ILE A 75 -4.79 -4.75 4.51
C ILE A 75 -5.74 -3.82 5.28
N TYR A 76 -7.04 -3.88 4.98
CA TYR A 76 -8.05 -3.05 5.64
C TYR A 76 -8.10 -3.29 7.16
N ILE A 77 -8.14 -4.56 7.59
CA ILE A 77 -8.16 -4.89 9.03
C ILE A 77 -6.85 -4.45 9.70
N THR A 78 -5.70 -4.68 9.06
CA THR A 78 -4.39 -4.22 9.56
C THR A 78 -4.30 -2.70 9.65
N ALA A 79 -4.89 -1.97 8.70
CA ALA A 79 -4.95 -0.52 8.72
C ALA A 79 -5.82 -0.02 9.88
N LYS A 80 -6.99 -0.64 10.12
CA LYS A 80 -7.83 -0.32 11.28
C LYS A 80 -7.10 -0.54 12.61
N GLU A 81 -6.30 -1.59 12.71
CA GLU A 81 -5.43 -1.84 13.87
C GLU A 81 -4.40 -0.74 14.04
N PHE A 82 -3.70 -0.34 12.96
CA PHE A 82 -2.75 0.78 12.98
C PHE A 82 -3.42 2.09 13.43
N ILE A 83 -4.57 2.42 12.87
CA ILE A 83 -5.34 3.64 13.18
C ILE A 83 -5.67 3.69 14.67
N ARG A 84 -6.25 2.62 15.22
CA ARG A 84 -6.64 2.56 16.64
C ARG A 84 -5.46 2.64 17.59
N ARG A 85 -4.34 2.00 17.24
CA ARG A 85 -3.11 2.05 18.06
C ARG A 85 -2.51 3.45 18.12
N ASN A 86 -2.63 4.21 17.03
CA ASN A 86 -2.05 5.54 16.91
C ASN A 86 -3.05 6.68 17.18
N ARG A 87 -4.30 6.36 17.54
CA ARG A 87 -5.39 7.34 17.79
C ARG A 87 -5.68 8.25 16.59
N LEU A 88 -5.73 7.66 15.39
CA LEU A 88 -5.92 8.35 14.11
C LEU A 88 -7.35 8.18 13.54
N GLU A 89 -8.35 7.92 14.38
CA GLU A 89 -9.70 7.56 13.95
C GLU A 89 -10.43 8.66 13.15
N ASN A 90 -9.98 9.91 13.27
CA ASN A 90 -10.57 11.07 12.59
C ASN A 90 -9.84 11.46 11.29
N GLU A 91 -8.78 10.74 10.92
CA GLU A 91 -8.01 11.02 9.71
C GLU A 91 -8.78 10.62 8.44
N LYS A 92 -8.56 11.37 7.35
CA LYS A 92 -8.95 10.89 6.01
C LYS A 92 -8.05 9.70 5.67
N ILE A 93 -8.64 8.62 5.17
CA ILE A 93 -7.91 7.39 4.88
C ILE A 93 -8.02 7.06 3.40
N ARG A 94 -6.91 6.58 2.81
CA ARG A 94 -6.87 6.06 1.44
C ARG A 94 -6.04 4.79 1.36
N PHE A 95 -6.41 3.90 0.46
CA PHE A 95 -5.62 2.71 0.11
C PHE A 95 -5.12 2.89 -1.32
N ASP A 96 -3.80 2.87 -1.49
CA ASP A 96 -3.14 3.13 -2.77
C ASP A 96 -2.18 2.00 -3.12
N ALA A 97 -1.74 1.96 -4.37
CA ALA A 97 -0.66 1.09 -4.81
C ALA A 97 0.47 1.87 -5.49
N VAL A 98 1.70 1.44 -5.25
CA VAL A 98 2.87 1.81 -6.04
C VAL A 98 3.27 0.62 -6.89
N VAL A 99 3.17 0.76 -8.21
CA VAL A 99 3.40 -0.33 -9.16
C VAL A 99 4.63 -0.05 -9.99
N PHE A 100 5.58 -0.97 -9.94
CA PHE A 100 6.76 -1.01 -10.80
C PHE A 100 6.48 -1.91 -12.00
N LEU A 101 6.60 -1.35 -13.20
CA LEU A 101 6.46 -2.05 -14.47
C LEU A 101 7.71 -1.82 -15.33
N GLY A 102 8.61 -2.81 -15.34
CA GLY A 102 9.94 -2.61 -15.93
C GLY A 102 10.68 -1.47 -15.20
N GLU A 103 10.96 -0.38 -15.92
CA GLU A 103 11.58 0.84 -15.39
C GLU A 103 10.56 1.91 -14.98
N LYS A 104 9.29 1.74 -15.35
CA LYS A 104 8.23 2.69 -15.01
C LYS A 104 7.74 2.45 -13.58
N ILE A 105 7.48 3.54 -12.87
CA ILE A 105 6.78 3.55 -11.59
C ILE A 105 5.46 4.32 -11.74
N GLU A 106 4.39 3.77 -11.17
CA GLU A 106 3.07 4.38 -11.17
C GLU A 106 2.47 4.39 -9.77
N TRP A 107 1.87 5.52 -9.39
CA TRP A 107 1.06 5.65 -8.19
C TRP A 107 -0.42 5.56 -8.58
N ILE A 108 -1.07 4.49 -8.14
CA ILE A 108 -2.52 4.29 -8.34
C ILE A 108 -3.24 4.59 -7.03
N LYS A 109 -4.10 5.61 -7.07
CA LYS A 109 -4.90 6.04 -5.92
C LYS A 109 -6.21 5.25 -5.83
N ASN A 110 -6.72 5.04 -4.62
CA ASN A 110 -8.03 4.42 -4.36
C ASN A 110 -8.18 3.02 -4.97
N ILE A 111 -7.28 2.10 -4.61
CA ILE A 111 -7.29 0.73 -5.16
C ILE A 111 -8.45 -0.14 -4.62
N PHE A 112 -9.03 0.22 -3.48
CA PHE A 112 -10.28 -0.32 -2.96
C PHE A 112 -10.84 0.57 -1.85
N TRP A 113 -12.12 0.36 -1.54
CA TRP A 113 -12.81 0.99 -0.41
C TRP A 113 -13.26 -0.04 0.61
N GLY A 114 -13.49 0.40 1.86
CA GLY A 114 -13.85 -0.53 2.95
C GLY A 114 -15.24 -1.16 2.80
N ASP A 115 -16.18 -0.45 2.19
CA ASP A 115 -17.55 -0.87 1.90
C ASP A 115 -17.64 -1.95 0.81
N GLU A 116 -16.69 -1.98 -0.13
CA GLU A 116 -16.58 -3.02 -1.16
C GLU A 116 -16.23 -4.42 -0.59
N LEU A 117 -15.77 -4.47 0.66
CA LEU A 117 -15.25 -5.69 1.28
C LEU A 117 -16.32 -6.54 1.95
N GLY A 118 -17.54 -6.03 2.13
CA GLY A 118 -18.65 -6.73 2.82
C GLY A 118 -18.29 -7.08 4.27
N LEU A 119 -17.67 -6.12 4.97
CA LEU A 119 -17.20 -6.24 6.35
C LEU A 119 -18.11 -5.53 7.35
#